data_AF-A0A377BGB0-F1
#
_entry.id   AF-A0A377BGB0-F1
#
_cell.length_a   1.000
_cell.length_b   1.000
_cell.length_c   1.000
_cell.angle_alpha   90.00
_cell.angle_beta   90.00
_cell.angle_gamma   90.00
#
_symmetry.space_group_name_H-M   'P 1'
#
loop_
_entity.id
_entity.type
_entity.pdbx_description
1 polymer ?
#
loop_
_entity_poly.entity_id
_entity_poly.type
_entity_poly.pdbx_seq_one_letter_code
_entity_poly.pdbx_strand_id
1 'polypeptide(L)'
;MKNNTPGNYTFILKGTKEVPRRLLQEKRKTIGMRVPSNPIAQALLEALGEPMLSTSLMLPGSEFTESDPEEIKDRLEKQVDLIIHGGYLGQKPTTVIDLTDDTPGRGA
;
A
#
# COMPACT_ATOMS: atom_id res chain seq x y z
N MET A 1 -14.53 -5.67 -8.38
CA MET A 1 -13.87 -5.14 -7.17
C MET A 1 -14.43 -5.73 -5.90
N LYS A 2 -15.75 -5.66 -5.63
CA LYS A 2 -16.36 -6.15 -4.36
C LYS A 2 -15.97 -7.59 -3.95
N ASN A 3 -15.87 -8.53 -4.89
CA ASN A 3 -15.51 -9.93 -4.56
C ASN A 3 -14.01 -10.15 -4.24
N ASN A 4 -13.15 -9.15 -4.48
CA ASN A 4 -11.70 -9.25 -4.29
C ASN A 4 -11.20 -8.29 -3.18
N THR A 5 -12.12 -7.69 -2.43
CA THR A 5 -11.85 -6.73 -1.36
C THR A 5 -12.71 -7.07 -0.15
N PRO A 6 -12.16 -7.11 1.08
CA PRO A 6 -10.76 -6.87 1.43
C PRO A 6 -9.83 -8.01 0.98
N GLY A 7 -8.57 -7.70 0.68
CA GLY A 7 -7.61 -8.73 0.24
C GLY A 7 -6.24 -8.23 -0.20
N ASN A 8 -5.51 -9.11 -0.88
CA ASN A 8 -4.15 -8.88 -1.37
C ASN A 8 -4.15 -8.38 -2.83
N TYR A 9 -5.06 -7.46 -3.15
CA TYR A 9 -5.15 -6.83 -4.45
C TYR A 9 -4.91 -5.33 -4.34
N THR A 10 -4.13 -4.80 -5.29
CA THR A 10 -3.96 -3.36 -5.51
C THR A 10 -4.48 -3.03 -6.89
N PHE A 11 -5.41 -2.08 -6.97
CA PHE A 11 -6.02 -1.65 -8.23
C PHE A 11 -5.41 -0.33 -8.69
N ILE A 12 -4.93 -0.27 -9.92
CA ILE A 12 -4.49 0.98 -10.53
C ILE A 12 -5.71 1.65 -11.19
N LEU A 13 -5.99 2.89 -10.78
CA LEU A 13 -7.15 3.66 -11.22
C LEU A 13 -6.69 4.99 -11.83
N LYS A 14 -7.49 5.55 -12.74
CA LYS A 14 -7.30 6.94 -13.20
C LYS A 14 -7.60 7.90 -12.06
N GLY A 15 -6.72 8.88 -11.86
CA GLY A 15 -6.91 9.92 -10.86
C GLY A 15 -8.12 10.79 -11.18
N THR A 16 -8.89 11.15 -10.16
CA THR A 16 -9.98 12.13 -10.26
C THR A 16 -9.51 13.50 -9.76
N LYS A 17 -10.35 14.52 -9.88
CA LYS A 17 -10.07 15.87 -9.34
C LYS A 17 -10.04 15.90 -7.81
N GLU A 18 -10.62 14.91 -7.14
CA GLU A 18 -10.67 14.80 -5.68
C GLU A 18 -9.36 14.31 -5.08
N VAL A 19 -8.50 13.67 -5.90
CA VAL A 19 -7.20 13.16 -5.45
C VAL A 19 -6.13 14.24 -5.63
N PRO A 20 -5.40 14.63 -4.57
CA PRO A 20 -4.30 15.57 -4.68
C PRO A 20 -3.27 15.12 -5.71
N ARG A 21 -2.84 16.03 -6.60
CA ARG A 21 -1.89 15.72 -7.69
C ARG A 21 -0.59 15.06 -7.21
N ARG A 22 -0.12 15.39 -6.00
CA ARG A 22 1.08 14.80 -5.37
C ARG A 22 0.95 13.31 -5.06
N LEU A 23 -0.26 12.77 -4.99
CA LEU A 23 -0.52 11.35 -4.75
C LEU A 23 -0.67 10.57 -6.07
N LEU A 24 -0.78 11.27 -7.20
CA LEU A 24 -0.88 10.64 -8.51
C LEU A 24 0.50 10.37 -9.08
N GLN A 25 0.63 9.23 -9.78
CA GLN A 25 1.80 8.96 -10.60
C GLN A 25 1.90 10.03 -11.70
N GLU A 26 3.02 10.74 -11.75
CA GLU A 26 3.12 11.99 -12.52
C GLU A 26 2.87 11.85 -14.03
N LYS A 27 3.31 10.73 -14.62
CA LYS A 27 3.26 10.51 -16.08
C LYS A 27 1.91 9.97 -16.54
N ARG A 28 1.36 9.00 -15.83
CA ARG A 28 0.13 8.26 -16.14
C ARG A 28 -1.11 8.88 -15.51
N LYS A 29 -0.95 9.76 -14.51
CA LYS A 29 -2.04 10.36 -13.73
C LYS A 29 -2.93 9.32 -13.07
N THR A 30 -2.31 8.27 -12.52
CA THR A 30 -2.99 7.14 -11.88
C THR A 30 -2.70 7.07 -10.39
N ILE A 31 -3.53 6.32 -9.66
CA ILE A 31 -3.34 6.02 -8.24
C ILE A 31 -3.54 4.53 -7.98
N GLY A 32 -2.73 3.96 -7.09
CA GLY A 32 -2.95 2.61 -6.56
C GLY A 32 -3.91 2.66 -5.37
N MET A 33 -4.96 1.84 -5.41
CA MET A 33 -5.94 1.73 -4.33
C MET A 33 -6.02 0.28 -3.84
N ARG A 34 -6.03 0.10 -2.52
CA ARG A 34 -6.14 -1.21 -1.87
C ARG A 34 -7.18 -1.14 -0.76
N VAL A 35 -7.89 -2.25 -0.56
CA VAL A 35 -8.71 -2.51 0.64
C VAL A 35 -8.07 -3.68 1.40
N PRO A 36 -7.24 -3.41 2.43
CA PRO A 36 -6.44 -4.45 3.08
C PRO A 36 -7.31 -5.35 3.97
N SER A 37 -7.00 -6.65 4.05
CA SER A 37 -7.63 -7.55 5.03
C SER A 37 -6.88 -7.60 6.37
N ASN A 38 -5.78 -6.86 6.51
CA ASN A 38 -4.98 -6.81 7.74
C ASN A 38 -5.77 -6.08 8.86
N PRO A 39 -5.99 -6.71 10.04
CA PRO A 39 -6.78 -6.11 11.12
C PRO A 39 -6.20 -4.80 11.67
N ILE A 40 -4.87 -4.66 11.73
CA ILE A 40 -4.22 -3.43 12.19
C ILE A 40 -4.48 -2.30 11.20
N ALA A 41 -4.32 -2.55 9.91
CA ALA A 41 -4.61 -1.55 8.87
C ALA A 41 -6.08 -1.14 8.88
N GLN A 42 -7.00 -2.08 9.10
CA GLN A 42 -8.43 -1.78 9.22
C GLN A 42 -8.74 -0.93 10.46
N ALA A 43 -8.20 -1.28 11.63
CA ALA A 43 -8.38 -0.51 12.85
C ALA A 43 -7.80 0.92 12.74
N LEU A 44 -6.65 1.08 12.07
CA LEU A 44 -6.08 2.40 11.79
C LEU A 44 -6.97 3.23 10.86
N LEU A 45 -7.50 2.63 9.79
CA LEU A 45 -8.43 3.30 8.89
C LEU A 45 -9.72 3.71 9.60
N GLU A 46 -10.26 2.84 10.45
CA GLU A 46 -11.46 3.13 11.25
C GLU A 46 -11.22 4.28 12.23
N ALA A 47 -10.09 4.26 12.94
CA ALA A 47 -9.72 5.33 13.87
C ALA A 47 -9.43 6.66 13.15
N LEU A 48 -8.83 6.61 11.96
CA LEU A 48 -8.48 7.79 11.18
C LEU A 48 -9.71 8.42 10.50
N GLY A 49 -10.69 7.61 10.08
CA GLY A 49 -11.93 8.06 9.42
C GLY A 49 -11.75 8.57 7.98
N GLU A 50 -10.54 8.45 7.41
CA GLU A 50 -10.21 8.87 6.05
C GLU A 50 -9.20 7.91 5.39
N PRO A 51 -8.98 7.98 4.05
CA PRO A 51 -8.01 7.13 3.36
C PRO A 51 -6.58 7.36 3.85
N MET A 52 -5.84 6.27 4.01
CA MET A 52 -4.43 6.29 4.40
C MET A 52 -3.52 6.05 3.19
N LEU A 53 -2.47 6.86 3.05
CA LEU A 53 -1.38 6.61 2.11
C LEU A 53 -0.40 5.61 2.74
N SER A 54 -0.04 4.57 1.98
CA SER A 54 0.95 3.59 2.40
C SER A 54 1.91 3.26 1.27
N THR A 55 3.15 2.91 1.62
CA THR A 55 4.15 2.36 0.70
C THR A 55 4.77 1.11 1.32
N SER A 56 5.31 0.23 0.49
CA SER A 56 6.23 -0.79 0.96
C SER A 56 7.48 -0.14 1.56
N LEU A 57 8.03 -0.75 2.60
CA LEU A 57 9.24 -0.26 3.25
C LEU A 57 10.49 -0.70 2.47
N MET A 58 10.83 0.07 1.44
CA MET A 58 12.09 -0.07 0.71
C MET A 58 13.14 0.85 1.33
N LEU A 59 14.10 0.26 2.03
CA LEU A 59 15.19 1.02 2.66
C LEU A 59 16.23 1.44 1.60
N PRO A 60 16.93 2.58 1.80
CA PRO A 60 17.93 3.05 0.85
C PRO A 60 18.98 1.97 0.56
N GLY A 61 19.19 1.68 -0.72
CA GLY A 61 20.14 0.66 -1.19
C GLY A 61 19.65 -0.79 -1.11
N SER A 62 18.42 -1.03 -0.60
CA SER A 62 17.85 -2.38 -0.59
C SER A 62 17.19 -2.73 -1.92
N GLU A 63 17.33 -3.99 -2.33
CA GLU A 63 16.60 -4.56 -3.47
C GLU A 63 15.24 -5.13 -3.07
N PHE A 64 15.02 -5.36 -1.77
CA PHE A 64 13.81 -5.97 -1.22
C PHE A 64 13.20 -5.14 -0.11
N THR A 65 11.92 -5.37 0.14
CA THR A 65 11.19 -4.75 1.24
C THR A 65 11.62 -5.34 2.57
N GLU A 66 11.92 -4.49 3.54
CA GLU A 66 12.25 -4.96 4.89
C GLU A 66 10.98 -5.42 5.62
N SER A 67 11.09 -6.52 6.35
CA SER A 67 9.99 -7.17 7.05
C SER A 67 10.36 -7.68 8.44
N ASP A 68 11.64 -7.69 8.79
CA ASP A 68 12.09 -8.04 10.13
C ASP A 68 11.80 -6.87 11.08
N PRO A 69 10.92 -7.05 12.09
CA PRO A 69 10.54 -5.98 12.99
C PRO A 69 11.70 -5.45 13.84
N GLU A 70 12.70 -6.28 14.18
CA GLU A 70 13.87 -5.84 14.93
C GLU A 70 14.78 -4.97 14.05
N GLU A 71 15.04 -5.40 12.80
CA GLU A 71 15.81 -4.60 11.83
C GLU A 71 15.12 -3.26 11.52
N ILE A 72 13.79 -3.27 11.37
CA ILE A 72 12.98 -2.07 11.15
C ILE A 72 13.14 -1.10 12.33
N LYS A 73 13.05 -1.63 13.56
CA LYS A 73 13.20 -0.83 14.78
C LYS A 73 14.60 -0.25 14.88
N ASP A 74 15.63 -1.06 14.79
CA ASP A 74 17.03 -0.62 14.93
C ASP A 74 17.39 0.48 13.92
N ARG A 75 16.83 0.41 12.70
CA ARG A 75 17.11 1.41 11.66
C ARG A 75 16.24 2.65 11.75
N LEU A 76 14.97 2.52 12.16
CA LEU A 76 13.97 3.57 11.97
C LEU A 76 13.38 4.13 13.27
N GLU A 77 13.64 3.56 14.44
CA GLU A 77 12.99 3.98 15.71
C GLU A 77 13.14 5.49 16.01
N LYS A 78 14.18 6.14 15.49
CA LYS A 78 14.44 7.59 15.66
C LYS A 78 13.94 8.44 14.50
N GLN A 79 13.43 7.82 13.45
CA GLN A 79 13.01 8.44 12.19
C GLN A 79 11.49 8.41 11.99
N VAL A 80 10.77 7.60 12.78
CA VAL A 80 9.31 7.47 12.72
C VAL A 80 8.71 7.65 14.10
N ASP A 81 7.48 8.19 14.15
CA ASP A 81 6.78 8.42 15.41
C ASP A 81 6.31 7.11 16.08
N LEU A 82 6.06 6.06 15.28
CA LEU A 82 5.50 4.81 15.77
C LEU A 82 5.89 3.62 14.88
N ILE A 83 6.19 2.49 15.52
CA ILE A 83 6.34 1.18 14.90
C ILE A 83 5.32 0.24 15.56
N ILE A 84 4.51 -0.43 14.75
CA ILE A 84 3.49 -1.38 15.22
C ILE A 84 3.92 -2.79 14.83
N HIS A 85 4.27 -3.61 15.81
CA HIS A 85 4.63 -5.00 15.59
C HIS A 85 3.37 -5.88 15.43
N GLY A 86 3.02 -6.21 14.20
CA GLY A 86 1.82 -7.02 13.86
C GLY A 86 2.02 -8.54 13.81
N GLY A 87 3.19 -9.04 14.22
CA GLY A 87 3.59 -10.45 14.04
C GLY A 87 4.36 -10.67 12.74
N TYR A 88 4.73 -11.93 12.45
CA TYR A 88 5.37 -12.30 11.19
C TYR A 88 4.37 -12.25 10.04
N LEU A 89 4.46 -11.19 9.22
CA LEU A 89 3.65 -11.04 8.02
C LEU A 89 4.39 -11.67 6.84
N GLY A 90 3.73 -12.56 6.11
CA GLY A 90 4.33 -13.17 4.91
C GLY A 90 4.63 -12.11 3.85
N GLN A 91 5.83 -12.16 3.26
CA GLN A 91 6.36 -11.18 2.29
C GLN A 91 5.69 -11.22 0.90
N LYS A 92 4.51 -11.82 0.74
CA LYS A 92 3.91 -11.95 -0.59
C LYS A 92 3.37 -10.59 -1.05
N PRO A 93 3.86 -10.04 -2.17
CA PRO A 93 3.34 -8.79 -2.70
C PRO A 93 1.86 -8.96 -3.07
N THR A 94 1.14 -7.85 -3.08
CA THR A 94 -0.24 -7.84 -3.59
C THR A 94 -0.25 -8.06 -5.09
N THR A 95 -1.26 -8.77 -5.59
CA THR A 95 -1.53 -8.81 -7.03
C THR A 95 -1.99 -7.43 -7.50
N VAL A 96 -1.31 -6.88 -8.50
CA VAL A 96 -1.64 -5.58 -9.09
C VAL A 96 -2.56 -5.79 -10.29
N ILE A 97 -3.72 -5.13 -10.29
CA ILE A 97 -4.68 -5.16 -11.39
C ILE A 97 -4.77 -3.74 -11.96
N ASP A 98 -4.37 -3.58 -13.22
CA ASP A 98 -4.53 -2.31 -13.92
C ASP A 98 -5.95 -2.18 -14.47
N LEU A 99 -6.68 -1.15 -14.03
CA LEU A 99 -8.05 -0.84 -14.45
C LEU A 99 -8.12 0.53 -15.15
N THR A 100 -7.01 1.04 -15.70
CA THR A 100 -7.01 2.34 -16.38
C THR A 100 -7.57 2.28 -17.80
N ASP A 101 -7.55 1.10 -18.41
CA ASP A 101 -8.03 0.85 -19.78
C ASP A 101 -9.32 0.01 -19.75
N ASP A 102 -10.18 0.17 -20.75
CA ASP A 102 -11.47 -0.54 -20.87
C ASP A 102 -11.32 -2.07 -21.06
N THR A 103 -10.08 -2.57 -21.16
CA THR A 103 -9.76 -4.00 -21.20
C THR A 103 -8.80 -4.31 -20.04
N PRO A 104 -9.14 -5.21 -19.10
CA PRO A 104 -8.24 -5.53 -17.99
C PRO A 104 -6.99 -6.22 -18.52
N GLY A 105 -5.89 -5.48 -18.64
CA GLY A 105 -4.58 -6.07 -18.88
C GLY A 105 -4.15 -6.85 -17.64
N ARG A 106 -3.82 -8.13 -17.79
CA ARG A 106 -3.13 -8.86 -16.73
C ARG A 106 -1.73 -8.24 -16.57
N GLY A 107 -1.52 -7.46 -15.51
CA GLY A 107 -0.19 -7.09 -15.06
C GLY A 107 0.52 -8.32 -14.49
N ALA A 108 1.75 -8.54 -14.93
CA ALA A 108 2.67 -9.56 -14.41
C ALA A 108 3.10 -9.23 -12.96
#